data_AF-A0A0V8EPU1-F1
#
_entry.id   AF-A0A0V8EPU1-F1
#
_cell.length_a   1.000
_cell.length_b   1.000
_cell.length_c   1.000
_cell.angle_alpha   90.00
_cell.angle_beta   90.00
_cell.angle_gamma   90.00
#
_symmetry.space_group_name_H-M   'P 1'
#
loop_
_entity.id
_entity.type
_entity.pdbx_description
1 polymer ?
#
loop_
_entity_poly.entity_id
_entity_poly.type
_entity_poly.pdbx_seq_one_letter_code
_entity_poly.pdbx_strand_id
1 'polypeptide(L)'
;MTPTIGLLVIGFAEIFAIMPVAGVISSSLVGAINFILQVGGGFSGFVLGVLFLPMVMFGLHQILTPIHLEMIAKTGSTQLLPILAMAGAGQVGAAIALWLRLRKDKEFVELVKGALPVGILGIGEPLIYGITLPLGRPFITACIGGGIGGAIIGSLGQAGAIAIGPSGLALLPLIANSKWWVYLLGLLGAYIGGFIATYLFGIPKDAKEKADNYGKSVQMETIQPTLRVVTTPEFSSSTIASPLEGNVKELSTIEDEVFSSGMLGKGVAIEPDNGDVVSPVAGVVTTVFPTKHAIGLTSDDGVEILIHIGMDTVGLNGEAFESFVKQNDRVKKGDLLVRADLSKIKAAGLSIITPVVITNSDTYRKIIISHGGKISKGQEIITVKA
;
A
#
# COMPACT_ATOMS: atom_id res chain seq x y z
N MET A 1 39.59 -13.00 -12.94
CA MET A 1 39.31 -12.43 -14.27
C MET A 1 37.89 -11.90 -14.41
N THR A 2 36.86 -12.67 -14.06
CA THR A 2 35.44 -12.25 -14.19
C THR A 2 35.09 -10.93 -13.49
N PRO A 3 35.52 -10.66 -12.24
CA PRO A 3 35.23 -9.38 -11.58
C PRO A 3 35.95 -8.20 -12.24
N THR A 4 37.19 -8.39 -12.68
CA THR A 4 38.01 -7.35 -13.32
C THR A 4 37.45 -6.93 -14.68
N ILE A 5 37.05 -7.90 -15.50
CA ILE A 5 36.45 -7.63 -16.82
C ILE A 5 35.06 -7.01 -16.64
N GLY A 6 34.26 -7.50 -15.68
CA GLY A 6 32.95 -6.91 -15.37
C GLY A 6 33.06 -5.44 -14.95
N LEU A 7 33.97 -5.11 -14.02
CA LEU A 7 34.22 -3.73 -13.60
C LEU A 7 34.74 -2.85 -14.74
N LEU A 8 35.61 -3.37 -15.60
CA LEU A 8 36.09 -2.62 -16.76
C LEU A 8 34.94 -2.33 -17.73
N VAL A 9 34.15 -3.35 -18.10
CA VAL A 9 33.03 -3.18 -19.04
C VAL A 9 31.99 -2.20 -18.49
N ILE A 10 31.62 -2.34 -17.20
CA ILE A 10 30.68 -1.42 -16.55
C ILE A 10 31.29 -0.02 -16.45
N GLY A 11 32.55 0.11 -16.04
CA GLY A 11 33.22 1.41 -15.94
C GLY A 11 33.33 2.13 -17.30
N PHE A 12 33.64 1.40 -18.38
CA PHE A 12 33.61 1.96 -19.74
C PHE A 12 32.19 2.35 -20.15
N ALA A 13 31.18 1.51 -19.88
CA ALA A 13 29.79 1.84 -20.16
C ALA A 13 29.34 3.08 -19.36
N GLU A 14 29.73 3.20 -18.09
CA GLU A 14 29.44 4.35 -17.25
C GLU A 14 30.04 5.63 -17.82
N ILE A 15 31.34 5.63 -18.11
CA ILE A 15 32.06 6.83 -18.57
C ILE A 15 31.62 7.25 -19.99
N PHE A 16 31.46 6.30 -20.91
CA PHE A 16 31.26 6.63 -22.33
C PHE A 16 29.80 6.58 -22.79
N ALA A 17 28.91 5.88 -22.07
CA ALA A 17 27.49 5.83 -22.42
C ALA A 17 26.62 6.55 -21.37
N ILE A 18 26.77 6.23 -20.08
CA ILE A 18 25.86 6.72 -19.04
C ILE A 18 26.17 8.18 -18.68
N MET A 19 27.43 8.55 -18.45
CA MET A 19 27.82 9.91 -18.06
C MET A 19 27.46 10.97 -19.12
N PRO A 20 27.65 10.77 -20.44
CA PRO A 20 27.23 11.75 -21.44
C PRO A 20 25.71 11.94 -21.46
N VAL A 21 24.94 10.85 -21.38
CA VAL A 21 23.47 10.90 -21.34
C VAL A 21 23.00 11.59 -20.07
N ALA A 22 23.55 11.23 -18.91
CA ALA A 22 23.27 11.86 -17.63
C ALA A 22 23.63 13.36 -17.65
N GLY A 23 24.75 13.72 -18.29
CA GLY A 23 25.19 15.10 -18.49
C GLY A 23 24.20 15.92 -19.33
N VAL A 24 23.68 15.36 -20.42
CA VAL A 24 22.62 16.00 -21.23
C VAL A 24 21.35 16.19 -20.39
N ILE A 25 20.87 15.14 -19.71
CA ILE A 25 19.68 15.21 -18.86
C ILE A 25 19.85 16.26 -17.75
N SER A 26 21.00 16.25 -17.07
CA SER A 26 21.33 17.22 -16.02
C SER A 26 21.36 18.65 -16.56
N SER A 27 22.02 18.87 -17.70
CA SER A 27 22.10 20.20 -18.34
C SER A 27 20.73 20.71 -18.79
N SER A 28 19.89 19.83 -19.34
CA SER A 28 18.50 20.17 -19.70
C SER A 28 17.65 20.50 -18.48
N LEU A 29 17.78 19.73 -17.39
CA LEU A 29 17.07 19.99 -16.14
C LEU A 29 17.49 21.33 -15.52
N VAL A 30 18.79 21.61 -15.47
CA VAL A 30 19.35 22.91 -15.04
C VAL A 30 18.79 24.04 -15.92
N GLY A 31 18.78 23.84 -17.25
CA GLY A 31 18.20 24.80 -18.20
C GLY A 31 16.72 25.08 -17.92
N ALA A 32 15.92 24.05 -17.66
CA ALA A 32 14.51 24.18 -17.32
C ALA A 32 14.29 24.91 -15.99
N ILE A 33 15.07 24.58 -14.95
CA ILE A 33 15.01 25.27 -13.65
C ILE A 33 15.38 26.75 -13.83
N ASN A 34 16.46 27.06 -14.56
CA ASN A 34 16.88 28.43 -14.82
C ASN A 34 15.83 29.21 -15.62
N PHE A 35 15.21 28.58 -16.63
CA PHE A 35 14.11 29.20 -17.38
C PHE A 35 12.94 29.55 -16.46
N ILE A 36 12.53 28.63 -15.59
CA ILE A 36 11.48 28.91 -14.60
C ILE A 36 11.92 30.04 -13.68
N LEU A 37 13.13 30.00 -13.13
CA LEU A 37 13.63 31.07 -12.26
C LEU A 37 13.73 32.44 -12.95
N GLN A 38 13.97 32.49 -14.26
CA GLN A 38 13.98 33.74 -15.05
C GLN A 38 12.59 34.36 -15.19
N VAL A 39 11.53 33.55 -15.25
CA VAL A 39 10.15 34.08 -15.14
C VAL A 39 9.95 34.75 -13.78
N GLY A 40 10.57 34.18 -12.74
CA GLY A 40 10.63 34.74 -11.41
C GLY A 40 9.27 34.79 -10.69
N GLY A 41 9.26 35.43 -9.52
CA GLY A 41 8.05 35.68 -8.74
C GLY A 41 7.33 34.41 -8.24
N GLY A 42 6.08 34.59 -7.82
CA GLY A 42 5.27 33.53 -7.23
C GLY A 42 4.92 32.39 -8.19
N PHE A 43 4.79 32.66 -9.49
CA PHE A 43 4.52 31.62 -10.48
C PHE A 43 5.65 30.57 -10.52
N SER A 44 6.89 31.05 -10.57
CA SER A 44 8.08 30.20 -10.62
C SER A 44 8.23 29.40 -9.34
N GLY A 45 8.00 30.04 -8.20
CA GLY A 45 7.93 29.38 -6.91
C GLY A 45 6.85 28.29 -6.84
N PHE A 46 5.67 28.55 -7.41
CA PHE A 46 4.57 27.58 -7.46
C PHE A 46 4.94 26.34 -8.27
N VAL A 47 5.39 26.53 -9.50
CA VAL A 47 5.73 25.43 -10.41
C VAL A 47 6.84 24.56 -9.81
N LEU A 48 7.90 25.19 -9.28
CA LEU A 48 9.00 24.47 -8.65
C LEU A 48 8.54 23.70 -7.40
N GLY A 49 7.70 24.30 -6.56
CA GLY A 49 7.14 23.65 -5.37
C GLY A 49 6.25 22.45 -5.69
N VAL A 50 5.43 22.53 -6.75
CA VAL A 50 4.58 21.42 -7.21
C VAL A 50 5.41 20.26 -7.76
N LEU A 51 6.40 20.55 -8.60
CA LEU A 51 7.15 19.52 -9.33
C LEU A 51 8.23 18.85 -8.48
N PHE A 52 8.65 19.45 -7.37
CA PHE A 52 9.70 18.88 -6.55
C PHE A 52 9.29 17.62 -5.81
N LEU A 53 8.05 17.53 -5.32
CA LEU A 53 7.60 16.36 -4.57
C LEU A 53 7.58 15.06 -5.43
N PRO A 54 7.09 15.07 -6.69
CA PRO A 54 7.30 13.96 -7.63
C PRO A 54 8.78 13.63 -7.87
N MET A 55 9.65 14.64 -7.92
CA MET A 55 11.09 14.45 -8.08
C MET A 55 11.71 13.75 -6.86
N VAL A 56 11.22 14.05 -5.65
CA VAL A 56 11.63 13.37 -4.41
C VAL A 56 11.23 11.91 -4.42
N MET A 57 10.01 11.59 -4.89
CA MET A 57 9.51 10.22 -5.03
C MET A 57 10.40 9.34 -5.91
N PHE A 58 11.00 9.88 -6.97
CA PHE A 58 11.94 9.14 -7.83
C PHE A 58 13.41 9.23 -7.37
N GLY A 59 13.70 9.87 -6.24
CA GLY A 59 15.09 10.11 -5.79
C GLY A 59 15.87 11.13 -6.64
N LEU A 60 15.29 11.64 -7.72
CA LEU A 60 15.93 12.55 -8.67
C LEU A 60 16.32 13.90 -8.06
N HIS A 61 15.75 14.27 -6.91
CA HIS A 61 16.07 15.50 -6.21
C HIS A 61 17.54 15.59 -5.78
N GLN A 62 18.21 14.45 -5.60
CA GLN A 62 19.65 14.39 -5.26
C GLN A 62 20.55 14.94 -6.38
N ILE A 63 20.06 14.97 -7.63
CA ILE A 63 20.76 15.59 -8.77
C ILE A 63 20.94 17.10 -8.56
N LEU A 64 20.14 17.73 -7.69
CA LEU A 64 20.23 19.16 -7.41
C LEU A 64 21.33 19.52 -6.41
N THR A 65 21.93 18.55 -5.71
CA THR A 65 22.98 18.79 -4.71
C THR A 65 24.18 19.57 -5.29
N PRO A 66 24.79 19.17 -6.43
CA PRO A 66 25.87 19.95 -7.05
C PRO A 66 25.42 21.35 -7.48
N ILE A 67 24.18 21.52 -7.93
CA ILE A 67 23.63 22.82 -8.35
C ILE A 67 23.55 23.76 -7.14
N HIS A 68 23.08 23.26 -5.99
CA HIS A 68 23.05 24.05 -4.77
C HIS A 68 24.44 24.46 -4.29
N LEU A 69 25.43 23.55 -4.35
CA LEU A 69 26.82 23.88 -4.02
C LEU A 69 27.39 24.96 -4.94
N GLU A 70 27.17 24.85 -6.24
CA GLU A 70 27.58 25.83 -7.25
C GLU A 70 26.94 27.21 -6.98
N MET A 71 25.64 27.26 -6.67
CA MET A 71 24.95 28.50 -6.30
C MET A 71 25.50 29.11 -5.02
N ILE A 72 25.72 28.30 -3.97
CA ILE A 72 26.31 28.79 -2.72
C ILE A 72 27.71 29.36 -2.98
N ALA A 73 28.55 28.69 -3.78
CA ALA A 73 29.88 29.17 -4.11
C ALA A 73 29.87 30.50 -4.89
N LYS A 74 28.92 30.69 -5.81
CA LYS A 74 28.82 31.89 -6.66
C LYS A 74 28.10 33.06 -5.99
N THR A 75 27.02 32.80 -5.27
CA THR A 75 26.10 33.83 -4.75
C THR A 75 26.01 33.86 -3.22
N GLY A 76 26.78 33.03 -2.52
CA GLY A 76 26.80 32.92 -1.06
C GLY A 76 25.60 32.18 -0.45
N SER A 77 24.58 31.86 -1.26
CA SER A 77 23.39 31.11 -0.84
C SER A 77 22.67 30.50 -2.05
N THR A 78 21.92 29.43 -1.83
CA THR A 78 21.01 28.84 -2.82
C THR A 78 19.58 29.31 -2.60
N GLN A 79 19.04 30.10 -3.54
CA GLN A 79 17.64 30.56 -3.51
C GLN A 79 16.64 29.47 -3.92
N LEU A 80 17.15 28.41 -4.57
CA LEU A 80 16.33 27.31 -5.06
C LEU A 80 15.89 26.38 -3.92
N LEU A 81 16.80 26.05 -3.00
CA LEU A 81 16.53 25.07 -1.94
C LEU A 81 15.33 25.45 -1.05
N PRO A 82 15.17 26.70 -0.57
CA PRO A 82 14.02 27.10 0.24
C PRO A 82 12.67 26.97 -0.49
N ILE A 83 12.63 27.21 -1.80
CA ILE A 83 11.42 27.03 -2.62
C ILE A 83 11.08 25.54 -2.72
N LEU A 84 12.06 24.70 -3.05
CA LEU A 84 11.87 23.26 -3.23
C LEU A 84 11.51 22.57 -1.90
N ALA A 85 12.05 23.03 -0.77
CA ALA A 85 11.73 22.52 0.57
C ALA A 85 10.23 22.61 0.91
N MET A 86 9.46 23.47 0.23
CA MET A 86 8.02 23.60 0.43
C MET A 86 7.25 22.35 0.03
N ALA A 87 7.79 21.51 -0.85
CA ALA A 87 7.15 20.25 -1.22
C ALA A 87 7.00 19.28 -0.02
N GLY A 88 8.02 19.20 0.85
CA GLY A 88 7.94 18.48 2.12
C GLY A 88 6.97 19.14 3.10
N ALA A 89 6.83 20.46 3.04
CA ALA A 89 5.86 21.18 3.87
C ALA A 89 4.41 20.93 3.44
N GLY A 90 4.16 20.83 2.14
CA GLY A 90 2.86 20.40 1.62
C GLY A 90 2.43 19.02 2.11
N GLN A 91 3.39 18.09 2.26
CA GLN A 91 3.17 16.76 2.86
C GLN A 91 2.72 16.84 4.32
N VAL A 92 3.34 17.71 5.13
CA VAL A 92 2.94 17.92 6.53
C VAL A 92 1.49 18.41 6.60
N GLY A 93 1.13 19.40 5.78
CA GLY A 93 -0.24 19.90 5.68
C GLY A 93 -1.24 18.82 5.30
N ALA A 94 -0.92 18.03 4.26
CA ALA A 94 -1.75 16.92 3.80
C ALA A 94 -1.92 15.83 4.88
N ALA A 95 -0.83 15.47 5.57
CA ALA A 95 -0.86 14.49 6.66
C ALA A 95 -1.73 14.95 7.84
N ILE A 96 -1.70 16.24 8.20
CA ILE A 96 -2.59 16.80 9.23
C ILE A 96 -4.06 16.71 8.78
N ALA A 97 -4.36 17.02 7.52
CA ALA A 97 -5.72 16.92 7.00
C ALA A 97 -6.24 15.47 7.03
N LEU A 98 -5.40 14.51 6.62
CA LEU A 98 -5.70 13.08 6.68
C LEU A 98 -5.87 12.60 8.11
N TRP A 99 -5.01 13.03 9.04
CA TRP A 99 -5.15 12.71 10.46
C TRP A 99 -6.53 13.11 10.99
N LEU A 100 -6.98 14.34 10.72
CA LEU A 100 -8.28 14.80 11.18
C LEU A 100 -9.45 14.05 10.53
N ARG A 101 -9.36 13.77 9.23
CA ARG A 101 -10.46 13.21 8.44
C ARG A 101 -10.58 11.69 8.57
N LEU A 102 -9.47 11.01 8.78
CA LEU A 102 -9.37 9.57 8.96
C LEU A 102 -9.15 9.17 10.43
N ARG A 103 -9.33 10.11 11.39
CA ARG A 103 -9.10 9.93 12.85
C ARG A 103 -9.74 8.71 13.53
N LYS A 104 -10.71 8.10 12.86
CA LYS A 104 -11.40 6.90 13.33
C LYS A 104 -10.57 5.64 13.08
N ASP A 105 -9.78 5.61 12.00
CA ASP A 105 -8.78 4.59 11.71
C ASP A 105 -7.61 4.70 12.68
N LYS A 106 -7.59 3.88 13.74
CA LYS A 106 -6.56 3.99 14.78
C LYS A 106 -5.19 3.54 14.30
N GLU A 107 -5.14 2.51 13.46
CA GLU A 107 -3.89 2.04 12.85
C GLU A 107 -3.28 3.15 11.97
N PHE A 108 -4.09 3.75 11.10
CA PHE A 108 -3.66 4.88 10.28
C PHE A 108 -3.24 6.09 11.14
N VAL A 109 -3.96 6.39 12.22
CA VAL A 109 -3.59 7.47 13.15
C VAL A 109 -2.23 7.24 13.80
N GLU A 110 -1.92 6.01 14.24
CA GLU A 110 -0.60 5.71 14.81
C GLU A 110 0.51 5.85 13.78
N LEU A 111 0.27 5.44 12.53
CA LEU A 111 1.20 5.66 11.42
C LEU A 111 1.47 7.16 11.20
N VAL A 112 0.41 7.99 11.16
CA VAL A 112 0.55 9.44 10.99
C VAL A 112 1.30 10.06 12.19
N LYS A 113 1.02 9.64 13.42
CA LYS A 113 1.72 10.12 14.62
C LYS A 113 3.22 9.79 14.60
N GLY A 114 3.61 8.64 14.08
CA GLY A 114 5.01 8.25 13.94
C GLY A 114 5.75 9.06 12.88
N ALA A 115 5.11 9.34 11.74
CA ALA A 115 5.75 9.98 10.60
C ALA A 115 5.69 11.52 10.63
N LEU A 116 4.66 12.12 11.24
CA LEU A 116 4.44 13.58 11.22
C LEU A 116 5.55 14.41 11.89
N PRO A 117 6.06 14.06 13.10
CA PRO A 117 7.16 14.80 13.73
C PRO A 117 8.43 14.80 12.87
N VAL A 118 8.72 13.66 12.25
CA VAL A 118 9.88 13.47 11.36
C VAL A 118 9.74 14.31 10.10
N GLY A 119 8.54 14.34 9.50
CA GLY A 119 8.21 15.21 8.37
C GLY A 119 8.34 16.71 8.67
N ILE A 120 7.90 17.16 9.85
CA ILE A 120 8.05 18.54 10.30
C ILE A 120 9.53 18.94 10.40
N LEU A 121 10.39 18.01 10.79
CA LEU A 121 11.84 18.19 10.86
C LEU A 121 12.54 18.08 9.49
N GLY A 122 11.78 17.88 8.41
CA GLY A 122 12.31 17.93 7.04
C GLY A 122 12.63 16.60 6.39
N ILE A 123 12.31 15.48 7.04
CA ILE A 123 12.48 14.13 6.49
C ILE A 123 11.11 13.68 5.96
N GLY A 124 10.90 13.81 4.65
CA GLY A 124 9.59 13.66 4.01
C GLY A 124 9.20 12.23 3.66
N GLU A 125 10.16 11.31 3.60
CA GLU A 125 9.98 9.93 3.12
C GLU A 125 8.90 9.16 3.90
N PRO A 126 8.83 9.23 5.25
CA PRO A 126 7.75 8.60 6.00
C PRO A 126 6.36 9.13 5.63
N LEU A 127 6.24 10.42 5.29
CA LEU A 127 4.96 11.01 4.88
C LEU A 127 4.59 10.63 3.44
N ILE A 128 5.58 10.62 2.54
CA ILE A 128 5.36 10.26 1.14
C ILE A 128 4.92 8.80 1.06
N TYR A 129 5.76 7.88 1.51
CA TYR A 129 5.56 6.45 1.29
C TYR A 129 4.58 5.84 2.30
N GLY A 130 4.51 6.38 3.51
CA GLY A 130 3.61 5.86 4.55
C GLY A 130 2.19 6.42 4.49
N ILE A 131 2.01 7.66 4.01
CA ILE A 131 0.74 8.37 4.20
C ILE A 131 0.11 8.79 2.87
N THR A 132 0.79 9.60 2.07
CA THR A 132 0.13 10.30 0.96
C THR A 132 0.15 9.54 -0.35
N LEU A 133 1.26 8.86 -0.68
CA LEU A 133 1.41 8.10 -1.92
C LEU A 133 0.50 6.87 -1.99
N PRO A 134 0.36 6.04 -0.92
CA PRO A 134 -0.56 4.89 -0.96
C PRO A 134 -2.02 5.28 -1.20
N LEU A 135 -2.40 6.49 -0.78
CA LEU A 135 -3.74 7.05 -0.97
C LEU A 135 -3.91 7.78 -2.31
N GLY A 136 -2.83 7.99 -3.08
CA GLY A 136 -2.80 8.63 -4.40
C GLY A 136 -3.18 10.11 -4.40
N ARG A 137 -4.46 10.44 -4.18
CA ARG A 137 -4.99 11.81 -4.24
C ARG A 137 -4.33 12.77 -3.24
N PRO A 138 -4.05 12.38 -1.97
CA PRO A 138 -3.37 13.26 -1.04
C PRO A 138 -1.96 13.66 -1.47
N PHE A 139 -1.26 12.80 -2.22
CA PHE A 139 0.06 13.13 -2.75
C PHE A 139 0.00 14.30 -3.72
N ILE A 140 -1.01 14.31 -4.61
CA ILE A 140 -1.21 15.39 -5.58
C ILE A 140 -1.58 16.70 -4.87
N THR A 141 -2.48 16.64 -3.88
CA THR A 141 -2.86 17.84 -3.11
C THR A 141 -1.73 18.35 -2.21
N ALA A 142 -0.84 17.47 -1.73
CA ALA A 142 0.39 17.86 -1.08
C ALA A 142 1.34 18.62 -2.03
N CYS A 143 1.45 18.20 -3.30
CA CYS A 143 2.23 18.93 -4.31
C CYS A 143 1.68 20.37 -4.49
N ILE A 144 0.36 20.52 -4.56
CA ILE A 144 -0.29 21.84 -4.64
C ILE A 144 0.04 22.69 -3.40
N GLY A 145 0.00 22.10 -2.21
CA GLY A 145 0.45 22.75 -0.98
C GLY A 145 1.89 23.24 -1.07
N GLY A 146 2.80 22.39 -1.55
CA GLY A 146 4.19 22.77 -1.79
C GLY A 146 4.33 23.91 -2.80
N GLY A 147 3.52 23.90 -3.86
CA GLY A 147 3.39 25.02 -4.78
C GLY A 147 2.99 26.32 -4.10
N ILE A 148 1.98 26.31 -3.23
CA ILE A 148 1.52 27.52 -2.53
C ILE A 148 2.65 28.11 -1.66
N GLY A 149 3.34 27.29 -0.88
CA GLY A 149 4.50 27.76 -0.10
C GLY A 149 5.64 28.26 -0.97
N GLY A 150 5.92 27.55 -2.07
CA GLY A 150 6.92 27.94 -3.05
C GLY A 150 6.59 29.29 -3.68
N ALA A 151 5.32 29.54 -3.99
CA ALA A 151 4.83 30.79 -4.55
C ALA A 151 4.99 31.97 -3.58
N ILE A 152 4.75 31.74 -2.28
CA ILE A 152 4.97 32.76 -1.24
C ILE A 152 6.45 33.14 -1.19
N ILE A 153 7.34 32.16 -1.14
CA ILE A 153 8.79 32.41 -1.14
C ILE A 153 9.21 33.09 -2.45
N GLY A 154 8.73 32.61 -3.60
CA GLY A 154 9.04 33.19 -4.91
C GLY A 154 8.54 34.62 -5.09
N SER A 155 7.41 34.98 -4.47
CA SER A 155 6.83 36.34 -4.54
C SER A 155 7.56 37.32 -3.62
N LEU A 156 7.89 36.89 -2.40
CA LEU A 156 8.59 37.73 -1.42
C LEU A 156 10.10 37.80 -1.70
N GLY A 157 10.65 36.78 -2.34
CA GLY A 157 12.04 36.66 -2.74
C GLY A 157 13.03 36.59 -1.57
N GLN A 158 14.31 36.51 -1.91
CA GLN A 158 15.46 36.74 -1.01
C GLN A 158 15.66 35.72 0.12
N ALA A 159 14.89 34.64 0.17
CA ALA A 159 15.13 33.53 1.09
C ALA A 159 16.07 32.51 0.43
N GLY A 160 17.36 32.60 0.73
CA GLY A 160 18.36 31.63 0.31
C GLY A 160 18.94 30.85 1.49
N ALA A 161 19.34 29.61 1.27
CA ALA A 161 20.04 28.81 2.26
C ALA A 161 21.57 28.90 2.06
N ILE A 162 22.34 29.07 3.14
CA ILE A 162 23.82 29.16 3.11
C ILE A 162 24.49 27.79 3.01
N ALA A 163 23.76 26.72 3.29
CA ALA A 163 24.23 25.35 3.25
C ALA A 163 23.09 24.43 2.77
N ILE A 164 23.45 23.23 2.32
CA ILE A 164 22.50 22.17 2.02
C ILE A 164 22.16 21.47 3.34
N GLY A 165 20.88 21.32 3.63
CA GLY A 165 20.41 20.69 4.86
C GLY A 165 19.04 20.05 4.67
N PRO A 166 18.54 19.34 5.70
CA PRO A 166 17.18 18.81 5.71
C PRO A 166 16.16 19.94 5.55
N SER A 167 15.02 19.62 4.94
CA SER A 167 13.94 20.59 4.67
C SER A 167 13.16 20.94 5.96
N GLY A 168 11.91 21.41 5.83
CA GLY A 168 11.03 21.62 6.99
C GLY A 168 11.56 22.67 7.97
N LEU A 169 11.29 22.50 9.26
CA LEU A 169 11.77 23.42 10.30
C LEU A 169 13.30 23.40 10.44
N ALA A 170 13.95 22.30 10.11
CA ALA A 170 15.39 22.16 10.27
C ALA A 170 16.20 23.06 9.31
N LEU A 171 15.59 23.54 8.22
CA LEU A 171 16.22 24.47 7.28
C LEU A 171 16.25 25.93 7.81
N LEU A 172 15.40 26.30 8.78
CA LEU A 172 15.29 27.67 9.28
C LEU A 172 16.64 28.32 9.70
N PRO A 173 17.52 27.65 10.46
CA PRO A 173 18.79 28.21 10.87
C PRO A 173 19.77 28.48 9.72
N LEU A 174 19.55 27.85 8.55
CA LEU A 174 20.41 27.98 7.39
C LEU A 174 19.96 29.10 6.44
N ILE A 175 18.85 29.79 6.74
CA ILE A 175 18.36 30.88 5.89
C ILE A 175 19.21 32.14 6.08
N ALA A 176 19.79 32.61 4.97
CA ALA A 176 20.67 33.77 4.89
C ALA A 176 19.96 35.10 5.22
N ASN A 177 20.77 36.12 5.51
CA ASN A 177 20.36 37.54 5.52
C ASN A 177 19.18 37.87 6.45
N SER A 178 19.00 37.11 7.52
CA SER A 178 17.89 37.27 8.47
C SER A 178 16.49 37.17 7.81
N LYS A 179 16.39 36.49 6.66
CA LYS A 179 15.14 36.27 5.92
C LYS A 179 14.41 34.98 6.31
N TRP A 180 14.75 34.40 7.47
CA TRP A 180 14.11 33.20 8.02
C TRP A 180 12.59 33.32 8.10
N TRP A 181 12.06 34.54 8.31
CA TRP A 181 10.63 34.81 8.36
C TRP A 181 9.93 34.61 7.00
N VAL A 182 10.60 34.90 5.87
CA VAL A 182 10.06 34.64 4.52
C VAL A 182 9.90 33.14 4.31
N TYR A 183 10.93 32.38 4.68
CA TYR A 183 10.89 30.92 4.65
C TYR A 183 9.78 30.38 5.56
N LEU A 184 9.64 30.92 6.77
CA LEU A 184 8.59 30.52 7.71
C LEU A 184 7.17 30.80 7.14
N LEU A 185 6.96 31.94 6.49
CA LEU A 185 5.68 32.24 5.82
C LEU A 185 5.40 31.25 4.68
N GLY A 186 6.42 30.91 3.89
CA GLY A 186 6.32 29.86 2.88
C GLY A 186 5.94 28.52 3.50
N LEU A 187 6.63 28.13 4.57
CA LEU A 187 6.42 26.87 5.27
C LEU A 187 4.99 26.75 5.81
N LEU A 188 4.52 27.78 6.52
CA LEU A 188 3.15 27.85 7.03
C LEU A 188 2.12 27.89 5.88
N GLY A 189 2.42 28.62 4.81
CA GLY A 189 1.58 28.65 3.61
C GLY A 189 1.46 27.30 2.94
N ALA A 190 2.53 26.51 2.87
CA ALA A 190 2.50 25.14 2.37
C ALA A 190 1.75 24.20 3.31
N TYR A 191 1.89 24.34 4.63
CA TYR A 191 1.13 23.56 5.60
C TYR A 191 -0.37 23.83 5.44
N ILE A 192 -0.76 25.10 5.39
CA ILE A 192 -2.16 25.52 5.24
C ILE A 192 -2.70 25.12 3.86
N GLY A 193 -1.93 25.37 2.80
CA GLY A 193 -2.31 25.02 1.43
C GLY A 193 -2.48 23.52 1.23
N GLY A 194 -1.51 22.73 1.70
CA GLY A 194 -1.56 21.27 1.66
C GLY A 194 -2.70 20.71 2.51
N PHE A 195 -2.95 21.31 3.67
CA PHE A 195 -4.09 20.98 4.52
C PHE A 195 -5.42 21.24 3.81
N ILE A 196 -5.66 22.46 3.32
CA ILE A 196 -6.92 22.84 2.69
C ILE A 196 -7.16 22.03 1.42
N ALA A 197 -6.16 21.91 0.54
CA ALA A 197 -6.28 21.16 -0.71
C ALA A 197 -6.60 19.68 -0.42
N THR A 198 -5.93 19.08 0.56
CA THR A 198 -6.17 17.68 0.92
C THR A 198 -7.52 17.50 1.61
N TYR A 199 -7.88 18.39 2.52
CA TYR A 199 -9.14 18.34 3.28
C TYR A 199 -10.39 18.44 2.39
N LEU A 200 -10.29 19.23 1.31
CA LEU A 200 -11.39 19.46 0.37
C LEU A 200 -11.39 18.47 -0.81
N PHE A 201 -10.22 18.13 -1.36
CA PHE A 201 -10.12 17.41 -2.64
C PHE A 201 -9.24 16.17 -2.60
N GLY A 202 -8.43 15.99 -1.56
CA GLY A 202 -7.41 14.95 -1.48
C GLY A 202 -7.87 13.65 -0.83
N ILE A 203 -8.97 13.63 -0.08
CA ILE A 203 -9.40 12.43 0.65
C ILE A 203 -10.08 11.42 -0.31
N PRO A 204 -9.53 10.20 -0.48
CA PRO A 204 -10.20 9.14 -1.22
C PRO A 204 -11.48 8.66 -0.52
N LYS A 205 -12.51 8.29 -1.28
CA LYS A 205 -13.82 7.90 -0.72
C LYS A 205 -13.72 6.56 0.02
N ASP A 206 -13.02 5.61 -0.58
CA ASP A 206 -12.67 4.30 -0.06
C ASP A 206 -11.89 4.38 1.26
N ALA A 207 -10.82 5.20 1.32
CA ALA A 207 -10.07 5.42 2.54
C ALA A 207 -10.93 6.05 3.65
N LYS A 208 -11.85 6.96 3.27
CA LYS A 208 -12.77 7.58 4.22
C LYS A 208 -13.81 6.60 4.76
N GLU A 209 -14.35 5.75 3.90
CA GLU A 209 -15.29 4.69 4.26
C GLU A 209 -14.63 3.65 5.16
N LYS A 210 -13.42 3.19 4.82
CA LYS A 210 -12.58 2.32 5.67
C LYS A 210 -12.43 2.92 7.07
N ALA A 211 -12.03 4.20 7.15
CA ALA A 211 -11.87 4.86 8.43
C ALA A 211 -13.20 5.02 9.19
N ASP A 212 -14.30 5.35 8.52
CA ASP A 212 -15.61 5.52 9.16
C ASP A 212 -16.22 4.21 9.69
N ASN A 213 -15.73 3.07 9.17
CA ASN A 213 -16.05 1.72 9.59
C ASN A 213 -14.94 1.09 10.48
N TYR A 214 -13.88 1.82 10.79
CA TYR A 214 -12.80 1.30 11.63
C TYR A 214 -13.29 0.95 13.03
N GLY A 215 -13.04 -0.28 13.47
CA GLY A 215 -13.51 -0.80 14.76
C GLY A 215 -15.02 -0.96 14.85
N LYS A 216 -15.77 -0.55 13.83
CA LYS A 216 -17.12 -1.06 13.59
C LYS A 216 -16.90 -2.40 12.94
N SER A 217 -17.00 -3.45 13.74
CA SER A 217 -17.56 -4.67 13.20
C SER A 217 -18.79 -4.24 12.38
N VAL A 218 -18.96 -4.78 11.17
CA VAL A 218 -20.32 -5.08 10.71
C VAL A 218 -21.07 -5.57 11.94
N GLN A 219 -22.29 -5.12 12.19
CA GLN A 219 -23.12 -5.77 13.22
C GLN A 219 -23.26 -7.27 12.86
N MET A 220 -22.25 -8.06 13.20
CA MET A 220 -22.42 -9.28 13.94
C MET A 220 -23.15 -8.83 15.18
N GLU A 221 -24.36 -9.34 15.38
CA GLU A 221 -24.89 -9.44 16.72
C GLU A 221 -23.74 -9.91 17.62
N THR A 222 -23.39 -9.07 18.58
CA THR A 222 -22.47 -9.45 19.65
C THR A 222 -23.18 -10.49 20.48
N ILE A 223 -23.14 -11.75 20.04
CA ILE A 223 -23.31 -12.86 20.94
C ILE A 223 -22.09 -12.76 21.86
N GLN A 224 -22.33 -12.53 23.15
CA GLN A 224 -21.32 -12.67 24.18
C GLN A 224 -20.50 -13.93 23.89
N PRO A 225 -19.15 -13.87 23.96
CA PRO A 225 -18.40 -15.11 24.00
C PRO A 225 -18.83 -15.80 25.29
N THR A 226 -19.75 -16.75 25.17
CA THR A 226 -19.73 -17.86 26.10
C THR A 226 -18.36 -18.47 25.84
N LEU A 227 -17.46 -18.32 26.79
CA LEU A 227 -16.31 -19.19 26.94
C LEU A 227 -16.88 -20.62 26.97
N ARG A 228 -17.11 -21.21 25.79
CA ARG A 228 -17.05 -22.64 25.66
C ARG A 228 -15.57 -22.93 25.78
N VAL A 229 -15.21 -23.40 26.98
CA VAL A 229 -14.08 -24.29 27.15
C VAL A 229 -14.05 -25.18 25.92
N VAL A 230 -13.03 -25.01 25.07
CA VAL A 230 -12.75 -25.94 24.00
C VAL A 230 -12.40 -27.23 24.71
N THR A 231 -13.41 -28.07 24.92
CA THR A 231 -13.19 -29.48 25.18
C THR A 231 -12.32 -29.99 24.03
N THR A 232 -11.22 -30.66 24.38
CA THR A 232 -10.43 -31.47 23.46
C THR A 232 -11.35 -32.13 22.42
N PRO A 233 -11.03 -32.06 21.12
CA PRO A 233 -11.92 -32.57 20.10
C PRO A 233 -12.24 -34.06 20.35
N GLU A 234 -13.52 -34.42 20.46
CA GLU A 234 -14.00 -35.80 20.62
C GLU A 234 -13.97 -36.60 19.29
N PHE A 235 -13.02 -36.31 18.39
CA PHE A 235 -12.87 -37.04 17.13
C PHE A 235 -11.44 -37.57 16.99
N SER A 236 -11.31 -38.81 16.50
CA SER A 236 -10.00 -39.42 16.23
C SER A 236 -9.40 -38.97 14.90
N SER A 237 -10.25 -38.68 13.91
CA SER A 237 -9.89 -38.07 12.63
C SER A 237 -11.10 -37.44 11.94
N SER A 238 -10.90 -36.32 11.24
CA SER A 238 -11.90 -35.67 10.38
C SER A 238 -11.35 -35.54 8.96
N THR A 239 -12.21 -35.69 7.93
CA THR A 239 -11.81 -35.61 6.52
C THR A 239 -12.49 -34.44 5.82
N ILE A 240 -11.68 -33.69 5.08
CA ILE A 240 -12.10 -32.54 4.29
C ILE A 240 -12.01 -32.95 2.83
N ALA A 241 -13.12 -32.82 2.11
CA ALA A 241 -13.14 -33.09 0.69
C ALA A 241 -12.72 -31.88 -0.15
N SER A 242 -12.44 -32.11 -1.42
CA SER A 242 -12.20 -31.07 -2.39
C SER A 242 -13.49 -30.32 -2.70
N PRO A 243 -13.52 -28.98 -2.49
CA PRO A 243 -14.68 -28.15 -2.84
C PRO A 243 -14.77 -27.90 -4.35
N LEU A 244 -13.71 -28.23 -5.09
CA LEU A 244 -13.55 -27.96 -6.52
C LEU A 244 -13.05 -29.23 -7.23
N GLU A 245 -13.23 -29.27 -8.55
CA GLU A 245 -12.51 -30.20 -9.42
C GLU A 245 -11.40 -29.44 -10.16
N GLY A 246 -10.27 -30.09 -10.40
CA GLY A 246 -9.13 -29.45 -11.05
C GLY A 246 -7.81 -30.08 -10.64
N ASN A 247 -6.73 -29.29 -10.69
CA ASN A 247 -5.40 -29.75 -10.32
C ASN A 247 -4.99 -29.25 -8.94
N VAL A 248 -4.54 -30.17 -8.10
CA VAL A 248 -4.06 -29.87 -6.74
C VAL A 248 -2.63 -29.33 -6.81
N LYS A 249 -2.40 -28.19 -6.17
CA LYS A 249 -1.11 -27.52 -6.03
C LYS A 249 -0.74 -27.37 -4.55
N GLU A 250 0.55 -27.40 -4.28
CA GLU A 250 1.05 -27.11 -2.94
C GLU A 250 0.86 -25.64 -2.62
N LEU A 251 0.39 -25.35 -1.41
CA LEU A 251 0.13 -23.98 -0.98
C LEU A 251 1.41 -23.13 -1.02
N SER A 252 2.57 -23.70 -0.72
CA SER A 252 3.88 -23.04 -0.78
C SER A 252 4.34 -22.65 -2.20
N THR A 253 3.69 -23.15 -3.25
CA THR A 253 4.08 -22.94 -4.65
C THR A 253 3.25 -21.87 -5.36
N ILE A 254 2.28 -21.27 -4.67
CA ILE A 254 1.41 -20.25 -5.25
C ILE A 254 2.00 -18.84 -5.07
N GLU A 255 1.72 -17.96 -6.02
CA GLU A 255 2.21 -16.58 -6.05
C GLU A 255 1.41 -15.65 -5.12
N ASP A 256 1.33 -16.01 -3.84
CA ASP A 256 0.72 -15.19 -2.78
C ASP A 256 1.40 -15.42 -1.43
N GLU A 257 1.94 -14.38 -0.82
CA GLU A 257 2.73 -14.49 0.42
C GLU A 257 1.88 -14.89 1.64
N VAL A 258 0.64 -14.43 1.72
CA VAL A 258 -0.24 -14.67 2.88
C VAL A 258 -0.61 -16.16 2.98
N PHE A 259 -0.93 -16.79 1.85
CA PHE A 259 -1.24 -18.22 1.80
C PHE A 259 0.02 -19.10 1.72
N SER A 260 1.00 -18.75 0.89
CA SER A 260 2.20 -19.59 0.70
C SER A 260 3.09 -19.68 1.94
N SER A 261 3.08 -18.66 2.80
CA SER A 261 3.75 -18.69 4.10
C SER A 261 3.06 -19.59 5.13
N GLY A 262 1.79 -19.96 4.89
CA GLY A 262 0.96 -20.71 5.85
C GLY A 262 0.46 -19.86 7.03
N MET A 263 0.54 -18.53 6.96
CA MET A 263 0.13 -17.62 8.04
C MET A 263 -1.35 -17.75 8.41
N LEU A 264 -2.21 -18.06 7.43
CA LEU A 264 -3.64 -18.30 7.62
C LEU A 264 -3.99 -19.76 7.96
N GLY A 265 -2.99 -20.62 8.11
CA GLY A 265 -3.14 -22.03 8.45
C GLY A 265 -2.67 -22.98 7.35
N LYS A 266 -2.75 -24.28 7.65
CA LYS A 266 -2.30 -25.36 6.74
C LYS A 266 -3.39 -25.74 5.76
N GLY A 267 -3.01 -26.03 4.52
CA GLY A 267 -3.97 -26.38 3.49
C GLY A 267 -3.34 -26.66 2.13
N VAL A 268 -4.16 -26.53 1.10
CA VAL A 268 -3.82 -26.86 -0.28
C VAL A 268 -4.42 -25.83 -1.22
N ALA A 269 -3.85 -25.68 -2.41
CA ALA A 269 -4.44 -24.84 -3.46
C ALA A 269 -4.99 -25.73 -4.58
N ILE A 270 -6.08 -25.30 -5.21
CA ILE A 270 -6.69 -26.00 -6.35
C ILE A 270 -6.74 -25.03 -7.52
N GLU A 271 -6.23 -25.43 -8.68
CA GLU A 271 -6.51 -24.74 -9.95
C GLU A 271 -7.77 -25.37 -10.56
N PRO A 272 -8.92 -24.69 -10.53
CA PRO A 272 -10.20 -25.32 -10.86
C PRO A 272 -10.43 -25.46 -12.37
N ASP A 273 -11.03 -26.59 -12.76
CA ASP A 273 -11.51 -26.82 -14.13
C ASP A 273 -12.87 -26.10 -14.37
N ASN A 274 -13.69 -25.93 -13.33
CA ASN A 274 -14.98 -25.25 -13.38
C ASN A 274 -15.24 -24.34 -12.17
N GLY A 275 -16.22 -23.44 -12.30
CA GLY A 275 -16.51 -22.41 -11.30
C GLY A 275 -17.39 -22.82 -10.12
N ASP A 276 -17.87 -24.06 -10.07
CA ASP A 276 -18.83 -24.49 -9.05
C ASP A 276 -18.10 -24.97 -7.79
N VAL A 277 -18.21 -24.19 -6.71
CA VAL A 277 -17.58 -24.46 -5.40
C VAL A 277 -18.61 -25.10 -4.47
N VAL A 278 -18.30 -26.30 -3.96
CA VAL A 278 -19.19 -27.05 -3.06
C VAL A 278 -18.64 -27.16 -1.65
N SER A 279 -19.49 -27.50 -0.69
CA SER A 279 -19.06 -27.70 0.70
C SER A 279 -18.16 -28.94 0.82
N PRO A 280 -16.96 -28.82 1.39
CA PRO A 280 -16.05 -29.92 1.62
C PRO A 280 -16.43 -30.79 2.83
N VAL A 281 -17.32 -30.30 3.70
CA VAL A 281 -17.72 -30.93 4.96
C VAL A 281 -19.22 -30.75 5.24
N ALA A 282 -19.76 -31.52 6.18
CA ALA A 282 -21.01 -31.15 6.85
C ALA A 282 -20.69 -30.19 8.02
N GLY A 283 -21.46 -29.11 8.13
CA GLY A 283 -21.18 -28.08 9.13
C GLY A 283 -22.00 -26.81 8.92
N VAL A 284 -21.49 -25.70 9.42
CA VAL A 284 -22.13 -24.38 9.37
C VAL A 284 -21.27 -23.42 8.56
N VAL A 285 -21.91 -22.63 7.70
CA VAL A 285 -21.28 -21.51 7.00
C VAL A 285 -21.02 -20.40 8.00
N THR A 286 -19.78 -20.27 8.46
CA THR A 286 -19.42 -19.30 9.49
C THR A 286 -19.17 -17.92 8.94
N THR A 287 -18.77 -17.80 7.67
CA THR A 287 -18.53 -16.51 7.04
C THR A 287 -18.80 -16.57 5.54
N VAL A 288 -19.54 -15.58 5.03
CA VAL A 288 -19.63 -15.27 3.60
C VAL A 288 -19.17 -13.84 3.43
N PHE A 289 -18.09 -13.62 2.68
CA PHE A 289 -17.54 -12.27 2.49
C PHE A 289 -18.49 -11.44 1.61
N PRO A 290 -18.57 -10.10 1.78
CA PRO A 290 -19.50 -9.25 1.02
C PRO A 290 -19.35 -9.36 -0.51
N THR A 291 -18.11 -9.48 -0.98
CA THR A 291 -17.78 -9.68 -2.41
C THR A 291 -17.84 -11.15 -2.84
N LYS A 292 -18.26 -12.06 -1.94
CA LYS A 292 -18.54 -13.50 -2.20
C LYS A 292 -17.37 -14.33 -2.73
N HIS A 293 -16.17 -13.76 -2.76
CA HIS A 293 -14.94 -14.41 -3.23
C HIS A 293 -14.40 -15.47 -2.26
N ALA A 294 -14.86 -15.48 -1.00
CA ALA A 294 -14.41 -16.45 -0.01
C ALA A 294 -15.56 -16.91 0.90
N ILE A 295 -15.46 -18.15 1.37
CA ILE A 295 -16.42 -18.80 2.27
C ILE A 295 -15.67 -19.47 3.42
N GLY A 296 -16.05 -19.13 4.64
CA GLY A 296 -15.63 -19.79 5.87
C GLY A 296 -16.67 -20.81 6.32
N LEU A 297 -16.21 -21.99 6.73
CA LEU A 297 -17.03 -23.09 7.23
C LEU A 297 -16.46 -23.58 8.56
N THR A 298 -17.31 -24.05 9.45
CA THR A 298 -16.90 -24.87 10.60
C THR A 298 -17.60 -26.21 10.50
N SER A 299 -16.83 -27.29 10.44
CA SER A 299 -17.40 -28.64 10.39
C SER A 299 -18.12 -28.99 11.70
N ASP A 300 -19.00 -29.99 11.66
CA ASP A 300 -19.61 -30.55 12.87
C ASP A 300 -18.55 -31.07 13.87
N ASP A 301 -17.35 -31.43 13.39
CA ASP A 301 -16.19 -31.82 14.19
C ASP A 301 -15.38 -30.62 14.74
N GLY A 302 -15.72 -29.39 14.37
CA GLY A 302 -15.03 -28.17 14.80
C GLY A 302 -13.81 -27.76 13.98
N VAL A 303 -13.61 -28.33 12.78
CA VAL A 303 -12.56 -27.90 11.85
C VAL A 303 -12.99 -26.64 11.13
N GLU A 304 -12.22 -25.57 11.24
CA GLU A 304 -12.48 -24.30 10.56
C GLU A 304 -11.77 -24.29 9.21
N ILE A 305 -12.53 -24.07 8.14
CA ILE A 305 -12.07 -24.18 6.75
C ILE A 305 -12.39 -22.87 6.04
N LEU A 306 -11.39 -22.29 5.38
CA LEU A 306 -11.54 -21.14 4.51
C LEU A 306 -11.29 -21.57 3.06
N ILE A 307 -12.26 -21.30 2.18
CA ILE A 307 -12.16 -21.46 0.73
C ILE A 307 -12.07 -20.08 0.12
N HIS A 308 -10.94 -19.74 -0.50
CA HIS A 308 -10.68 -18.42 -1.10
C HIS A 308 -10.58 -18.54 -2.62
N ILE A 309 -11.56 -18.06 -3.37
CA ILE A 309 -11.70 -18.33 -4.80
C ILE A 309 -10.86 -17.34 -5.62
N GLY A 310 -9.77 -17.81 -6.19
CA GLY A 310 -8.81 -16.99 -6.92
C GLY A 310 -7.94 -16.11 -6.02
N MET A 311 -7.07 -15.31 -6.64
CA MET A 311 -6.20 -14.34 -5.95
C MET A 311 -6.62 -12.91 -6.28
N ASP A 312 -6.61 -12.02 -5.27
CA ASP A 312 -7.03 -10.61 -5.37
C ASP A 312 -8.44 -10.38 -5.94
N THR A 313 -9.28 -11.42 -5.97
CA THR A 313 -10.62 -11.41 -6.55
C THR A 313 -11.62 -10.58 -5.75
N VAL A 314 -11.26 -10.17 -4.53
CA VAL A 314 -11.99 -9.13 -3.78
C VAL A 314 -12.17 -7.85 -4.61
N GLY A 315 -11.19 -7.51 -5.46
CA GLY A 315 -11.22 -6.34 -6.33
C GLY A 315 -12.29 -6.37 -7.43
N LEU A 316 -12.89 -7.55 -7.68
CA LEU A 316 -14.01 -7.70 -8.63
C LEU A 316 -15.36 -7.27 -8.04
N ASN A 317 -15.40 -6.83 -6.77
CA ASN A 317 -16.60 -6.29 -6.10
C ASN A 317 -17.84 -7.21 -6.19
N GLY A 318 -17.63 -8.53 -6.27
CA GLY A 318 -18.69 -9.53 -6.35
C GLY A 318 -19.28 -9.79 -7.74
N GLU A 319 -18.81 -9.12 -8.80
CA GLU A 319 -19.36 -9.25 -10.16
C GLU A 319 -19.11 -10.61 -10.83
N ALA A 320 -18.12 -11.36 -10.33
CA ALA A 320 -17.76 -12.70 -10.82
C ALA A 320 -18.34 -13.83 -9.95
N PHE A 321 -19.13 -13.51 -8.91
CA PHE A 321 -19.52 -14.49 -7.90
C PHE A 321 -21.02 -14.49 -7.61
N GLU A 322 -21.63 -15.66 -7.71
CA GLU A 322 -22.99 -15.93 -7.27
C GLU A 322 -22.97 -16.86 -6.06
N SER A 323 -23.42 -16.39 -4.89
CA SER A 323 -23.49 -17.19 -3.67
C SER A 323 -24.86 -17.82 -3.52
N PHE A 324 -24.89 -19.10 -3.14
CA PHE A 324 -26.09 -19.89 -2.88
C PHE A 324 -26.35 -20.11 -1.39
N VAL A 325 -25.39 -19.70 -0.56
CA VAL A 325 -25.48 -19.79 0.91
C VAL A 325 -25.37 -18.42 1.55
N LYS A 326 -25.84 -18.34 2.78
CA LYS A 326 -25.71 -17.20 3.70
C LYS A 326 -24.97 -17.66 4.96
N GLN A 327 -24.45 -16.68 5.69
CA GLN A 327 -23.87 -16.94 7.00
C GLN A 327 -24.91 -17.61 7.93
N ASN A 328 -24.44 -18.54 8.75
CA ASN A 328 -25.20 -19.41 9.64
C ASN A 328 -26.06 -20.49 8.96
N ASP A 329 -26.02 -20.60 7.62
CA ASP A 329 -26.64 -21.73 6.94
C ASP A 329 -25.93 -23.02 7.32
N ARG A 330 -26.71 -24.09 7.55
CA ARG A 330 -26.17 -25.43 7.73
C ARG A 330 -26.04 -26.11 6.38
N VAL A 331 -24.87 -26.64 6.08
CA VAL A 331 -24.54 -27.28 4.81
C VAL A 331 -24.13 -28.72 5.01
N LYS A 332 -24.43 -29.56 4.02
CA LYS A 332 -23.93 -30.91 3.89
C LYS A 332 -22.75 -30.92 2.92
N LYS A 333 -21.89 -31.92 3.07
CA LYS A 333 -20.82 -32.19 2.10
C LYS A 333 -21.40 -32.31 0.69
N GLY A 334 -20.89 -31.53 -0.25
CA GLY A 334 -21.34 -31.48 -1.64
C GLY A 334 -22.38 -30.41 -1.96
N ASP A 335 -22.95 -29.71 -0.97
CA ASP A 335 -23.89 -28.62 -1.24
C ASP A 335 -23.20 -27.47 -1.97
N LEU A 336 -23.87 -26.87 -2.96
CA LEU A 336 -23.33 -25.75 -3.73
C LEU A 336 -23.23 -24.49 -2.85
N LEU A 337 -22.03 -23.92 -2.76
CA LEU A 337 -21.76 -22.71 -1.97
C LEU A 337 -21.75 -21.47 -2.86
N VAL A 338 -20.90 -21.48 -3.89
CA VAL A 338 -20.66 -20.33 -4.78
C VAL A 338 -20.42 -20.83 -6.20
N ARG A 339 -20.91 -20.07 -7.18
CA ARG A 339 -20.53 -20.20 -8.59
C ARG A 339 -19.66 -19.00 -8.99
N ALA A 340 -18.44 -19.29 -9.41
CA ALA A 340 -17.47 -18.30 -9.86
C ALA A 340 -17.37 -18.28 -11.39
N ASP A 341 -17.44 -17.10 -11.99
CA ASP A 341 -17.18 -16.91 -13.42
C ASP A 341 -15.67 -16.86 -13.66
N LEU A 342 -15.06 -18.03 -13.87
CA LEU A 342 -13.62 -18.16 -14.10
C LEU A 342 -13.14 -17.40 -15.34
N SER A 343 -14.01 -17.20 -16.33
CA SER A 343 -13.66 -16.46 -17.55
C SER A 343 -13.52 -14.97 -17.25
N LYS A 344 -14.43 -14.40 -16.46
CA LYS A 344 -14.32 -13.01 -15.98
C LYS A 344 -13.08 -12.80 -15.10
N ILE A 345 -12.78 -13.74 -14.20
CA ILE A 345 -11.59 -13.65 -13.33
C ILE A 345 -10.32 -13.60 -14.18
N LYS A 346 -10.19 -14.51 -15.16
CA LYS A 346 -9.05 -14.52 -16.09
C LYS A 346 -9.00 -13.27 -16.98
N ALA A 347 -10.14 -12.77 -17.45
CA ALA A 347 -10.22 -11.56 -18.27
C ALA A 347 -9.77 -10.31 -17.50
N ALA A 348 -9.93 -10.30 -16.18
CA ALA A 348 -9.40 -9.26 -15.30
C ALA A 348 -7.90 -9.41 -14.99
N GLY A 349 -7.22 -10.42 -15.53
CA GLY A 349 -5.81 -10.70 -15.28
C GLY A 349 -5.52 -11.33 -13.92
N LEU A 350 -6.54 -11.88 -13.25
CA LEU A 350 -6.42 -12.45 -11.91
C LEU A 350 -6.28 -13.97 -11.97
N SER A 351 -5.60 -14.54 -10.97
CA SER A 351 -5.44 -15.99 -10.83
C SER A 351 -6.74 -16.65 -10.36
N ILE A 352 -7.05 -17.81 -10.92
CA ILE A 352 -8.17 -18.66 -10.48
C ILE A 352 -7.75 -19.71 -9.44
N ILE A 353 -6.47 -19.76 -9.09
CA ILE A 353 -5.96 -20.68 -8.06
C ILE A 353 -6.68 -20.38 -6.75
N THR A 354 -7.29 -21.40 -6.17
CA THR A 354 -8.20 -21.30 -5.04
C THR A 354 -7.60 -22.01 -3.82
N PRO A 355 -7.07 -21.28 -2.83
CA PRO A 355 -6.68 -21.85 -1.55
C PRO A 355 -7.86 -22.45 -0.77
N VAL A 356 -7.59 -23.61 -0.17
CA VAL A 356 -8.45 -24.31 0.80
C VAL A 356 -7.61 -24.58 2.04
N VAL A 357 -7.85 -23.81 3.10
CA VAL A 357 -6.99 -23.75 4.30
C VAL A 357 -7.77 -24.04 5.56
N ILE A 358 -7.13 -24.72 6.51
CA ILE A 358 -7.64 -24.96 7.85
C ILE A 358 -7.13 -23.85 8.77
N THR A 359 -8.00 -22.94 9.17
CA THR A 359 -7.60 -21.70 9.88
C THR A 359 -7.23 -21.94 11.34
N ASN A 360 -7.79 -22.99 11.96
CA ASN A 360 -7.45 -23.41 13.31
C ASN A 360 -6.43 -24.57 13.33
N SER A 361 -5.54 -24.63 12.32
CA SER A 361 -4.62 -25.77 12.12
C SER A 361 -3.69 -26.08 13.30
N ASP A 362 -3.36 -25.09 14.12
CA ASP A 362 -2.46 -25.24 15.27
C ASP A 362 -3.11 -25.99 16.44
N THR A 363 -4.43 -26.18 16.39
CA THR A 363 -5.19 -26.94 17.40
C THR A 363 -4.98 -28.45 17.25
N TYR A 364 -4.49 -28.91 16.10
CA TYR A 364 -4.49 -30.33 15.74
C TYR A 364 -3.08 -30.92 15.72
N ARG A 365 -2.95 -32.14 16.24
CA ARG A 365 -1.66 -32.85 16.29
C ARG A 365 -1.07 -33.12 14.92
N LYS A 366 -1.90 -33.47 13.92
CA LYS A 366 -1.43 -33.81 12.58
C LYS A 366 -2.45 -33.46 11.51
N ILE A 367 -1.98 -32.81 10.45
CA ILE A 367 -2.74 -32.55 9.23
C ILE A 367 -2.00 -33.24 8.08
N ILE A 368 -2.73 -34.09 7.35
CA ILE A 368 -2.22 -34.85 6.20
C ILE A 368 -2.91 -34.27 4.97
N ILE A 369 -2.13 -33.78 4.01
CA ILE A 369 -2.62 -33.17 2.78
C ILE A 369 -2.34 -34.14 1.64
N SER A 370 -3.31 -34.34 0.74
CA SER A 370 -3.08 -35.05 -0.50
C SER A 370 -2.31 -34.15 -1.46
N HIS A 371 -1.14 -34.62 -1.91
CA HIS A 371 -0.28 -33.88 -2.83
C HIS A 371 -0.47 -34.36 -4.26
N GLY A 372 -0.72 -33.40 -5.16
CA GLY A 372 -0.57 -33.55 -6.61
C GLY A 372 -1.69 -34.29 -7.34
N GLY A 373 -1.84 -33.94 -8.63
CA GLY A 373 -2.73 -34.64 -9.56
C GLY A 373 -4.11 -34.02 -9.70
N LYS A 374 -4.93 -34.69 -10.51
CA LYS A 374 -6.30 -34.27 -10.82
C LYS A 374 -7.24 -34.75 -9.71
N ILE A 375 -8.06 -33.85 -9.17
CA ILE A 375 -9.03 -34.10 -8.12
C ILE A 375 -10.44 -33.81 -8.63
N SER A 376 -11.42 -34.61 -8.19
CA SER A 376 -12.84 -34.37 -8.42
C SER A 376 -13.51 -33.83 -7.17
N LYS A 377 -14.62 -33.09 -7.32
CA LYS A 377 -15.40 -32.61 -6.18
C LYS A 377 -15.81 -33.76 -5.27
N GLY A 378 -15.72 -33.54 -3.96
CA GLY A 378 -16.10 -34.53 -2.96
C GLY A 378 -15.05 -35.59 -2.64
N GLN A 379 -13.96 -35.71 -3.44
CA GLN A 379 -12.82 -36.56 -3.11
C GLN A 379 -12.04 -35.98 -1.92
N GLU A 380 -11.51 -36.84 -1.06
CA GLU A 380 -10.78 -36.40 0.14
C GLU A 380 -9.45 -35.74 -0.22
N ILE A 381 -9.18 -34.56 0.36
CA ILE A 381 -7.98 -33.78 0.07
C ILE A 381 -7.17 -33.44 1.32
N ILE A 382 -7.81 -33.37 2.49
CA ILE A 382 -7.12 -33.17 3.78
C ILE A 382 -7.70 -34.10 4.84
N THR A 383 -6.84 -34.69 5.67
CA THR A 383 -7.21 -35.43 6.88
C THR A 383 -6.62 -34.75 8.11
N VAL A 384 -7.46 -34.43 9.08
CA VAL A 384 -7.09 -33.82 10.37
C VAL A 384 -7.15 -34.88 11.46
N LYS A 385 -6.12 -34.95 12.30
CA LYS A 385 -6.09 -35.78 13.50
C LYS A 385 -5.96 -34.88 14.72
N ALA A 386 -6.89 -35.03 15.67
CA ALA A 386 -6.90 -34.34 16.94
C ALA A 386 -5.62 -34.62 17.74
#